data_AF-A0A370DNG1-F1
#
_entry.id   AF-A0A370DNG1-F1
#
_cell.length_a   1.000
_cell.length_b   1.000
_cell.length_c   1.000
_cell.angle_alpha   90.00
_cell.angle_beta   90.00
_cell.angle_gamma   90.00
#
_symmetry.space_group_name_H-M   'P 1'
#
loop_
_entity.id
_entity.type
_entity.pdbx_description
1 polymer ?
#
loop_
_entity_poly.entity_id
_entity_poly.type
_entity_poly.pdbx_seq_one_letter_code
_entity_poly.pdbx_strand_id
1 'polypeptide(L)'
;MSLATHSLNNKTKCEVCDIEVLNFDGFNVRDIKYSVCRSPECQRVMSKKSTLNKYMFQSHLEFNRKIITKQRKRDAARKKRRDDIQARELQELHTIKETVLGANPAISESSVSFLTIPSGGSLTLPVTDERRAGYISHLKSIIEEAGEYNQASELVYDEHHDAQSKHLIVEQRFEVVSGLKEISDRLCGQCKGGCCASGKEHAYLSVFSIRRYMDENPQVSSEELLKMYVDNIAEESIENSCINQTLTGCALSRDLRSDICNGYYCDTLKSFHKKMENKDAIPIVVAIKRASTYWNRFDEAVCNDIVDVTVLHEMYEYKVDW
;
A
#
# COMPACT_ATOMS: atom_id res chain seq x y z
N MET A 1 35.16 -18.33 50.43
CA MET A 1 35.06 -17.22 49.45
C MET A 1 35.82 -17.62 48.20
N SER A 2 35.25 -17.34 47.04
CA SER A 2 35.78 -17.55 45.67
C SER A 2 35.57 -18.94 45.05
N LEU A 3 34.36 -19.15 44.51
CA LEU A 3 34.16 -20.03 43.35
C LEU A 3 34.16 -19.14 42.11
N ALA A 4 35.23 -19.23 41.33
CA ALA A 4 35.35 -18.58 40.04
C ALA A 4 34.41 -19.24 39.03
N THR A 5 33.32 -18.56 38.69
CA THR A 5 32.47 -18.87 37.53
C THR A 5 33.15 -18.34 36.26
N HIS A 6 34.07 -19.11 35.69
CA HIS A 6 34.54 -18.90 34.32
C HIS A 6 33.57 -19.55 33.32
N SER A 7 32.51 -18.83 32.96
CA SER A 7 31.76 -19.12 31.72
C SER A 7 32.49 -18.45 30.56
N LEU A 8 33.42 -19.18 29.93
CA LEU A 8 34.06 -18.78 28.68
C LEU A 8 33.01 -18.86 27.56
N ASN A 9 32.32 -17.75 27.31
CA ASN A 9 31.53 -17.52 26.10
C ASN A 9 32.49 -17.48 24.88
N ASN A 10 32.89 -18.65 24.38
CA ASN A 10 33.69 -18.76 23.17
C ASN A 10 32.81 -18.43 21.96
N LYS A 11 32.76 -17.15 21.60
CA LYS A 11 32.10 -16.66 20.38
C LYS A 11 32.79 -17.29 19.17
N THR A 12 32.08 -18.14 18.43
CA THR A 12 32.57 -18.67 17.15
C THR A 12 31.91 -17.92 16.00
N LYS A 13 32.58 -17.77 14.86
CA LYS A 13 32.00 -17.14 13.68
C LYS A 13 31.43 -18.21 12.75
N CYS A 14 30.28 -17.92 12.16
CA CYS A 14 29.69 -18.80 11.17
C CYS A 14 30.60 -18.93 9.94
N GLU A 15 30.95 -20.16 9.56
CA GLU A 15 31.84 -20.44 8.42
C GLU A 15 31.29 -19.98 7.06
N VAL A 16 29.99 -19.71 6.95
CA VAL A 16 29.37 -19.26 5.70
C VAL A 16 29.25 -17.74 5.61
N CYS A 17 29.01 -17.06 6.74
CA CYS A 17 28.59 -15.65 6.73
C CYS A 17 29.30 -14.76 7.76
N ASP A 18 30.27 -15.31 8.49
CA ASP A 18 31.13 -14.65 9.47
C ASP A 18 30.44 -13.93 10.65
N ILE A 19 29.13 -14.12 10.82
CA ILE A 19 28.38 -13.62 11.98
C ILE A 19 28.76 -14.43 13.24
N GLU A 20 28.86 -13.74 14.38
CA GLU A 20 29.03 -14.38 15.69
C GLU A 20 27.85 -15.31 15.98
N VAL A 21 28.15 -16.58 16.27
CA VAL A 21 27.18 -17.55 16.76
C VAL A 21 27.51 -17.89 18.22
N LEU A 22 26.45 -18.01 19.01
CA LEU A 22 26.55 -18.55 20.35
C LEU A 22 26.63 -20.08 20.24
N ASN A 23 27.46 -20.72 21.05
CA ASN A 23 27.71 -22.19 20.98
C ASN A 23 26.44 -23.05 21.10
N PHE A 24 25.31 -22.48 21.54
CA PHE A 24 24.01 -23.16 21.69
C PHE A 24 23.11 -23.09 20.44
N ASP A 25 23.53 -22.37 19.39
CA ASP A 25 22.78 -22.19 18.14
C ASP A 25 23.25 -23.08 16.99
N GLY A 26 24.32 -23.87 17.22
CA GLY A 26 24.82 -24.83 16.26
C GLY A 26 23.79 -25.91 15.98
N PHE A 27 23.28 -25.94 14.74
CA PHE A 27 22.50 -27.07 14.27
C PHE A 27 23.42 -28.30 14.28
N ASN A 28 23.18 -29.24 15.19
CA ASN A 28 23.79 -30.57 15.18
C ASN A 28 23.23 -31.36 13.99
N VAL A 29 23.65 -31.00 12.78
CA VAL A 29 23.60 -31.92 11.65
C VAL A 29 24.62 -33.01 12.02
N ARG A 30 24.09 -34.20 12.32
CA ARG A 30 24.81 -35.42 12.72
C ARG A 30 26.26 -35.43 12.20
N ASP A 31 27.22 -35.47 13.13
CA ASP A 31 28.67 -35.65 12.92
C ASP A 31 29.50 -34.51 12.31
N ILE A 32 29.06 -33.25 12.38
CA ILE A 32 29.76 -32.15 11.71
C ILE A 32 30.29 -31.07 12.69
N LYS A 33 31.62 -31.03 12.90
CA LYS A 33 32.39 -30.02 13.71
C LYS A 33 32.44 -28.61 13.06
N TYR A 34 31.34 -28.02 12.61
CA TYR A 34 31.37 -26.68 11.99
C TYR A 34 30.47 -25.68 12.72
N SER A 35 30.94 -24.44 12.77
CA SER A 35 30.19 -23.33 13.36
C SER A 35 29.31 -22.69 12.27
N VAL A 36 28.00 -22.92 12.33
CA VAL A 36 27.04 -22.43 11.30
C VAL A 36 25.84 -21.80 12.00
N CYS A 37 25.46 -20.58 11.59
CA CYS A 37 24.29 -19.90 12.15
C CYS A 37 22.98 -20.55 11.70
N ARG A 38 21.87 -20.22 12.38
CA ARG A 38 20.52 -20.75 12.10
C ARG A 38 19.87 -20.24 10.80
N SER A 39 20.58 -19.43 10.01
CA SER A 39 20.12 -18.96 8.70
C SER A 39 19.95 -20.18 7.77
N PRO A 40 18.74 -20.43 7.22
CA PRO A 40 18.49 -21.56 6.33
C PRO A 40 19.44 -21.61 5.13
N GLU A 41 19.88 -20.45 4.63
CA GLU A 41 20.86 -20.31 3.55
C GLU A 41 22.23 -20.85 3.97
N CYS A 42 22.70 -20.49 5.17
CA CYS A 42 23.99 -20.96 5.70
C CYS A 42 23.96 -22.48 5.95
N GLN A 43 22.85 -22.99 6.48
CA GLN A 43 22.66 -24.43 6.68
C GLN A 43 22.63 -25.20 5.37
N ARG A 44 21.96 -24.67 4.34
CA ARG A 44 21.90 -25.27 3.00
C ARG A 44 23.27 -25.32 2.31
N VAL A 45 24.07 -24.27 2.44
CA VAL A 45 25.45 -24.26 1.91
C VAL A 45 26.26 -25.37 2.59
N MET A 46 26.13 -25.50 3.91
CA MET A 46 26.92 -26.46 4.69
C MET A 46 26.45 -27.91 4.50
N SER A 47 25.17 -28.15 4.24
CA SER A 47 24.66 -29.50 3.97
C SER A 47 25.21 -30.10 2.67
N LYS A 48 25.69 -29.28 1.72
CA LYS A 48 26.33 -29.76 0.48
C LYS A 48 27.73 -30.33 0.68
N LYS A 49 28.35 -30.11 1.86
CA LYS A 49 29.71 -30.57 2.16
C LYS A 49 29.87 -32.08 2.13
N SER A 50 28.87 -32.84 2.56
CA SER A 50 28.90 -34.32 2.53
C SER A 50 28.71 -34.88 1.12
N THR A 51 28.15 -34.09 0.20
CA THR A 51 27.83 -34.51 -1.17
C THR A 51 28.88 -34.10 -2.21
N LEU A 52 29.70 -33.09 -1.91
CA LEU A 52 30.70 -32.54 -2.83
C LEU A 52 32.11 -32.96 -2.43
N ASN A 53 32.98 -33.17 -3.41
CA ASN A 53 34.41 -33.31 -3.13
C ASN A 53 34.99 -32.00 -2.55
N LYS A 54 36.15 -32.09 -1.89
CA LYS A 54 36.78 -30.99 -1.15
C LYS A 54 36.94 -29.70 -1.98
N TYR A 55 37.42 -29.81 -3.22
CA TYR A 55 37.68 -28.63 -4.08
C TYR A 55 36.39 -27.99 -4.59
N MET A 56 35.41 -28.80 -4.98
CA MET A 56 34.08 -28.32 -5.39
C MET A 56 33.34 -27.68 -4.23
N PHE A 57 33.43 -28.25 -3.03
CA PHE A 57 32.84 -27.66 -1.83
C PHE A 57 33.49 -26.32 -1.47
N GLN A 58 34.82 -26.21 -1.54
CA GLN A 58 35.51 -24.94 -1.27
C GLN A 58 35.05 -23.84 -2.23
N SER A 59 34.98 -24.14 -3.52
CA SER A 59 34.49 -23.19 -4.54
C SER A 59 33.02 -22.80 -4.29
N HIS A 60 32.18 -23.78 -3.94
CA HIS A 60 30.78 -23.55 -3.57
C HIS A 60 30.63 -22.66 -2.33
N LEU A 61 31.43 -22.90 -1.30
CA LEU A 61 31.42 -22.13 -0.05
C LEU A 61 31.84 -20.68 -0.30
N GLU A 62 32.93 -20.45 -1.04
CA GLU A 62 33.43 -19.11 -1.34
C GLU A 62 32.43 -18.29 -2.16
N PHE A 63 31.81 -18.91 -3.17
CA PHE A 63 30.78 -18.27 -3.98
C PHE A 63 29.56 -17.86 -3.14
N ASN A 64 29.02 -18.80 -2.34
CA ASN A 64 27.85 -18.52 -1.50
C ASN A 64 28.16 -17.54 -0.37
N ARG A 65 29.36 -17.57 0.23
CA ARG A 65 29.81 -16.59 1.21
C ARG A 65 29.75 -15.18 0.63
N LYS A 66 30.25 -14.97 -0.60
CA LYS A 66 30.17 -13.67 -1.28
C LYS A 66 28.71 -13.22 -1.48
N ILE A 67 27.83 -14.11 -1.93
CA ILE A 67 26.41 -13.80 -2.15
C ILE A 67 25.71 -13.45 -0.84
N ILE A 68 25.81 -14.30 0.18
CA ILE A 68 25.11 -14.13 1.46
C ILE A 68 25.59 -12.86 2.17
N THR A 69 26.90 -12.60 2.18
CA THR A 69 27.44 -11.37 2.78
C THR A 69 26.98 -10.12 2.03
N LYS A 70 26.96 -10.15 0.69
CA LYS A 70 26.44 -9.04 -0.12
C LYS A 70 24.95 -8.79 0.16
N GLN A 71 24.15 -9.86 0.20
CA GLN A 71 22.71 -9.77 0.47
C GLN A 71 22.44 -9.19 1.87
N ARG A 72 23.12 -9.70 2.90
CA ARG A 72 22.97 -9.18 4.27
C ARG A 72 23.38 -7.72 4.41
N LYS A 73 24.47 -7.30 3.75
CA LYS A 73 24.86 -5.88 3.72
C LYS A 73 23.77 -5.03 3.08
N ARG A 74 23.18 -5.48 1.97
CA ARG A 74 22.06 -4.79 1.32
C ARG A 74 20.82 -4.74 2.21
N ASP A 75 20.48 -5.82 2.88
CA ASP A 75 19.31 -5.89 3.76
C ASP A 75 19.49 -5.04 5.02
N ALA A 76 20.70 -5.04 5.61
CA ALA A 76 21.05 -4.16 6.72
C ALA A 76 21.00 -2.69 6.32
N ALA A 77 21.53 -2.32 5.14
CA ALA A 77 21.44 -0.96 4.61
C ALA A 77 19.99 -0.55 4.35
N ARG A 78 19.18 -1.43 3.74
CA ARG A 78 17.74 -1.22 3.53
C ARG A 78 16.97 -1.07 4.83
N LYS A 79 17.30 -1.86 5.86
CA LYS A 79 16.69 -1.74 7.19
C LYS A 79 17.06 -0.40 7.82
N LYS A 80 18.34 -0.07 7.91
CA LYS A 80 18.81 1.20 8.46
C LYS A 80 18.13 2.39 7.78
N ARG A 81 18.06 2.39 6.45
CA ARG A 81 17.38 3.45 5.69
C ARG A 81 15.90 3.56 6.04
N ARG A 82 15.18 2.44 6.19
CA ARG A 82 13.78 2.44 6.63
C ARG A 82 13.63 3.05 8.01
N ASP A 83 14.49 2.64 8.95
CA ASP A 83 14.50 3.15 10.32
C ASP A 83 14.79 4.67 10.33
N ASP A 84 15.77 5.14 9.55
CA ASP A 84 16.13 6.56 9.41
C ASP A 84 14.98 7.39 8.82
N ILE A 85 14.31 6.88 7.78
CA ILE A 85 13.13 7.54 7.17
C ILE A 85 12.00 7.64 8.20
N GLN A 86 11.68 6.55 8.91
CA GLN A 86 10.61 6.54 9.91
C GLN A 86 10.91 7.48 11.08
N ALA A 87 12.16 7.54 11.55
CA ALA A 87 12.57 8.46 12.60
C ALA A 87 12.38 9.93 12.18
N ARG A 88 12.79 10.29 10.96
CA ARG A 88 12.57 11.63 10.41
C ARG A 88 11.08 11.96 10.32
N GLU A 89 10.27 11.04 9.81
CA GLU A 89 8.83 11.27 9.69
C GLU A 89 8.13 11.49 11.03
N LEU A 90 8.55 10.77 12.07
CA LEU A 90 8.04 10.95 13.43
C LEU A 90 8.40 12.33 13.99
N GLN A 91 9.62 12.81 13.73
CA GLN A 91 10.05 14.15 14.13
C GLN A 91 9.24 15.23 13.40
N GLU A 92 9.10 15.12 12.08
CA GLU A 92 8.32 16.06 11.27
C GLU A 92 6.83 16.07 11.67
N LEU A 93 6.26 14.89 11.98
CA LEU A 93 4.90 14.79 12.50
C LEU A 93 4.74 15.52 13.83
N HIS A 94 5.72 15.44 14.73
CA HIS A 94 5.68 16.15 16.00
C HIS A 94 5.67 17.67 15.78
N THR A 95 6.52 18.19 14.90
CA THR A 95 6.54 19.62 14.55
C THR A 95 5.23 20.09 13.93
N ILE A 96 4.63 19.30 13.02
CA ILE A 96 3.31 19.64 12.44
C ILE A 96 2.23 19.67 13.51
N LYS A 97 2.23 18.71 14.44
CA LYS A 97 1.26 18.67 15.54
C LYS A 97 1.32 19.95 16.38
N GLU A 98 2.52 20.35 16.80
CA GLU A 98 2.72 21.57 17.58
C GLU A 98 2.26 22.80 16.82
N THR A 99 2.59 22.90 15.53
CA THR A 99 2.22 24.02 14.67
C THR A 99 0.70 24.13 14.49
N VAL A 100 0.03 23.02 14.15
CA VAL A 100 -1.43 23.01 13.90
C VAL A 100 -2.22 23.29 15.18
N LEU A 101 -1.84 22.68 16.31
CA LEU A 101 -2.51 22.91 17.60
C LEU A 101 -2.22 24.31 18.16
N GLY A 102 -1.00 24.82 17.97
CA GLY A 102 -0.63 26.17 18.37
C GLY A 102 -1.36 27.26 17.58
N ALA A 103 -1.55 27.05 16.28
CA ALA A 103 -2.33 27.94 15.42
C ALA A 103 -3.84 27.86 15.69
N ASN A 104 -4.32 26.78 16.31
CA ASN A 104 -5.74 26.56 16.58
C ASN A 104 -6.01 26.19 18.05
N PRO A 105 -5.90 27.14 19.01
CA PRO A 105 -6.01 26.86 20.44
C PRO A 105 -7.38 26.30 20.88
N ALA A 106 -8.42 26.48 20.06
CA ALA A 106 -9.76 25.94 20.31
C ALA A 106 -9.87 24.43 20.05
N ILE A 107 -8.88 23.84 19.37
CA ILE A 107 -8.86 22.43 19.01
C ILE A 107 -8.07 21.63 20.05
N SER A 108 -8.72 20.69 20.72
CA SER A 108 -8.05 19.75 21.63
C SER A 108 -7.26 18.71 20.84
N GLU A 109 -6.05 18.32 21.28
CA GLU A 109 -5.28 17.24 20.65
C GLU A 109 -6.09 15.93 20.55
N SER A 110 -6.91 15.61 21.55
CA SER A 110 -7.75 14.42 21.55
C SER A 110 -8.87 14.43 20.49
N SER A 111 -9.17 15.60 19.93
CA SER A 111 -10.18 15.79 18.88
C SER A 111 -9.61 15.81 17.46
N VAL A 112 -8.29 15.59 17.32
CA VAL A 112 -7.59 15.62 16.02
C VAL A 112 -6.96 14.27 15.69
N SER A 113 -7.10 13.86 14.44
CA SER A 113 -6.38 12.72 13.87
C SER A 113 -5.41 13.18 12.79
N PHE A 114 -4.11 12.99 13.05
CA PHE A 114 -3.06 13.25 12.07
C PHE A 114 -2.83 12.00 11.22
N LEU A 115 -2.99 12.11 9.90
CA LEU A 115 -2.86 11.02 8.95
C LEU A 115 -1.80 11.35 7.92
N THR A 116 -0.81 10.48 7.75
CA THR A 116 0.17 10.60 6.66
C THR A 116 -0.33 9.83 5.43
N ILE A 117 -0.55 10.55 4.33
CA ILE A 117 -1.01 9.99 3.06
C ILE A 117 0.07 10.11 1.98
N PRO A 118 0.16 9.14 1.06
CA PRO A 118 1.06 9.25 -0.08
C PRO A 118 0.56 10.31 -1.08
N SER A 119 1.43 10.70 -1.99
CA SER A 119 1.08 11.44 -3.21
C SER A 119 1.29 10.57 -4.44
N GLY A 120 0.29 10.50 -5.30
CA GLY A 120 0.43 10.13 -6.70
C GLY A 120 0.86 11.33 -7.54
N GLY A 121 0.44 11.34 -8.80
CA GLY A 121 0.74 12.43 -9.72
C GLY A 121 0.14 13.76 -9.24
N SER A 122 0.90 14.85 -9.35
CA SER A 122 0.39 16.21 -9.12
C SER A 122 -0.01 16.91 -10.40
N LEU A 123 0.50 16.44 -11.54
CA LEU A 123 0.23 17.00 -12.86
C LEU A 123 -1.08 16.47 -13.43
N THR A 124 -1.98 17.37 -13.81
CA THR A 124 -3.12 17.05 -14.68
C THR A 124 -2.72 17.29 -16.12
N LEU A 125 -3.15 16.40 -17.01
CA LEU A 125 -3.00 16.54 -18.45
C LEU A 125 -4.36 16.36 -19.12
N PRO A 126 -4.61 17.04 -20.25
CA PRO A 126 -5.77 16.74 -21.09
C PRO A 126 -5.86 15.25 -21.42
N VAL A 127 -7.06 14.69 -21.33
CA VAL A 127 -7.30 13.30 -21.73
C VAL A 127 -7.16 13.21 -23.25
N THR A 128 -6.09 12.59 -23.71
CA THR A 128 -5.83 12.34 -25.14
C THR A 128 -6.94 11.49 -25.77
N ASP A 129 -7.17 11.66 -27.07
CA ASP A 129 -8.10 10.82 -27.84
C ASP A 129 -7.76 9.32 -27.73
N GLU A 130 -6.47 8.96 -27.69
CA GLU A 130 -6.02 7.58 -27.52
C GLU A 130 -6.48 6.97 -26.19
N ARG A 131 -6.22 7.64 -25.06
CA ARG A 131 -6.70 7.19 -23.73
C ARG A 131 -8.23 7.12 -23.67
N ARG A 132 -8.93 8.11 -24.21
CA ARG A 132 -10.40 8.12 -24.27
C ARG A 132 -10.90 6.92 -25.09
N ALA A 133 -10.33 6.67 -26.26
CA ALA A 133 -10.70 5.53 -27.12
C ALA A 133 -10.39 4.19 -26.43
N GLY A 134 -9.24 4.07 -25.76
CA GLY A 134 -8.88 2.88 -25.00
C GLY A 134 -9.87 2.56 -23.89
N TYR A 135 -10.28 3.56 -23.12
CA TYR A 135 -11.29 3.37 -22.07
C TYR A 135 -12.66 2.98 -22.64
N ILE A 136 -13.11 3.67 -23.69
CA ILE A 136 -14.38 3.35 -24.35
C ILE A 136 -14.36 1.94 -24.94
N SER A 137 -13.25 1.54 -25.55
CA SER A 137 -13.09 0.18 -26.09
C SER A 137 -13.15 -0.87 -25.00
N HIS A 138 -12.48 -0.63 -23.87
CA HIS A 138 -12.53 -1.52 -22.70
C HIS A 138 -13.96 -1.65 -22.17
N LEU A 139 -14.64 -0.51 -21.94
CA LEU A 139 -16.02 -0.47 -21.45
C LEU A 139 -16.98 -1.24 -22.37
N LYS A 140 -16.91 -1.00 -23.68
CA LYS A 140 -17.74 -1.72 -24.66
C LYS A 140 -17.54 -3.23 -24.55
N SER A 141 -16.28 -3.67 -24.49
CA SER A 141 -15.95 -5.09 -24.38
C SER A 141 -16.55 -5.72 -23.13
N ILE A 142 -16.35 -5.10 -21.95
CA ILE A 142 -16.83 -5.69 -20.69
C ILE A 142 -18.35 -5.56 -20.51
N ILE A 143 -18.99 -4.57 -21.13
CA ILE A 143 -20.46 -4.41 -21.14
C ILE A 143 -21.11 -5.45 -22.05
N GLU A 144 -20.56 -5.67 -23.24
CA GLU A 144 -21.02 -6.70 -24.16
C GLU A 144 -20.89 -8.09 -23.53
N GLU A 145 -19.72 -8.41 -22.98
CA GLU A 145 -19.47 -9.69 -22.29
C GLU A 145 -20.39 -9.88 -21.07
N ALA A 146 -20.62 -8.83 -20.27
CA ALA A 146 -21.55 -8.90 -19.14
C ALA A 146 -23.00 -9.17 -19.58
N GLY A 147 -23.38 -8.69 -20.77
CA GLY A 147 -24.70 -8.94 -21.36
C GLY A 147 -24.95 -10.40 -21.72
N GLU A 148 -23.91 -11.23 -21.85
CA GLU A 148 -24.03 -12.67 -22.13
C GLU A 148 -24.49 -13.49 -20.91
N TYR A 149 -24.39 -12.91 -19.71
CA TYR A 149 -24.75 -13.55 -18.44
C TYR A 149 -26.05 -12.98 -17.89
N ASN A 150 -26.86 -13.81 -17.24
CA ASN A 150 -28.11 -13.35 -16.62
C ASN A 150 -27.87 -12.68 -15.26
N GLN A 151 -26.80 -13.08 -14.56
CA GLN A 151 -26.50 -12.64 -13.20
C GLN A 151 -24.99 -12.76 -12.91
N ALA A 152 -24.48 -11.92 -12.00
CA ALA A 152 -23.06 -11.88 -11.65
C ALA A 152 -22.55 -13.18 -11.02
N SER A 153 -23.42 -13.96 -10.37
CA SER A 153 -23.04 -15.25 -9.77
C SER A 153 -22.74 -16.36 -10.79
N GLU A 154 -23.01 -16.15 -12.09
CA GLU A 154 -22.66 -17.08 -13.16
C GLU A 154 -21.20 -16.91 -13.64
N LEU A 155 -20.57 -15.79 -13.30
CA LEU A 155 -19.21 -15.48 -13.72
C LEU A 155 -18.18 -16.30 -12.95
N VAL A 156 -17.03 -16.51 -13.60
CA VAL A 156 -15.89 -17.21 -12.99
C VAL A 156 -15.35 -16.41 -11.80
N TYR A 157 -15.11 -17.11 -10.70
CA TYR A 157 -14.54 -16.52 -9.49
C TYR A 157 -13.12 -16.00 -9.76
N ASP A 158 -12.92 -14.70 -9.60
CA ASP A 158 -11.62 -14.02 -9.77
C ASP A 158 -11.35 -12.99 -8.65
N GLU A 159 -10.32 -12.18 -8.83
CA GLU A 159 -9.96 -11.13 -7.87
C GLU A 159 -11.03 -10.02 -7.71
N HIS A 160 -11.91 -9.84 -8.70
CA HIS A 160 -13.01 -8.88 -8.64
C HIS A 160 -14.15 -9.40 -7.75
N HIS A 161 -14.36 -10.71 -7.70
CA HIS A 161 -15.29 -11.30 -6.73
C HIS A 161 -14.82 -11.06 -5.28
N ASP A 162 -13.54 -11.29 -4.99
CA ASP A 162 -12.96 -10.99 -3.67
C ASP A 162 -13.07 -9.50 -3.29
N ALA A 163 -13.01 -8.62 -4.30
CA ALA A 163 -13.13 -7.18 -4.11
C ALA A 163 -14.55 -6.79 -3.68
N GLN A 164 -15.60 -7.45 -4.18
CA GLN A 164 -16.99 -7.18 -3.77
C GLN A 164 -17.18 -7.43 -2.27
N SER A 165 -16.68 -8.53 -1.73
CA SER A 165 -16.78 -8.80 -0.29
C SER A 165 -16.08 -7.73 0.54
N LYS A 166 -14.93 -7.23 0.09
CA LYS A 166 -14.21 -6.12 0.75
C LYS A 166 -14.99 -4.81 0.66
N HIS A 167 -15.60 -4.53 -0.49
CA HIS A 167 -16.46 -3.37 -0.68
C HIS A 167 -17.65 -3.39 0.28
N LEU A 168 -18.36 -4.52 0.41
CA LEU A 168 -19.49 -4.64 1.34
C LEU A 168 -19.09 -4.41 2.80
N ILE A 169 -17.92 -4.89 3.22
CA ILE A 169 -17.37 -4.62 4.57
C ILE A 169 -17.12 -3.12 4.77
N VAL A 170 -16.68 -2.40 3.73
CA VAL A 170 -16.47 -0.95 3.78
C VAL A 170 -17.80 -0.22 3.88
N GLU A 171 -18.79 -0.55 3.05
CA GLU A 171 -20.10 0.12 3.08
C GLU A 171 -20.79 -0.07 4.43
N GLN A 172 -20.74 -1.28 5.01
CA GLN A 172 -21.23 -1.53 6.38
C GLN A 172 -20.61 -0.59 7.42
N ARG A 173 -19.32 -0.24 7.27
CA ARG A 173 -18.68 0.73 8.18
C ARG A 173 -19.18 2.15 7.94
N PHE A 174 -19.43 2.53 6.70
CA PHE A 174 -19.96 3.86 6.36
C PHE A 174 -21.40 4.06 6.82
N GLU A 175 -22.20 3.00 6.88
CA GLU A 175 -23.54 3.04 7.46
C GLU A 175 -23.52 3.28 8.97
N VAL A 176 -22.51 2.74 9.66
CA VAL A 176 -22.40 2.84 11.13
C VAL A 176 -21.78 4.17 11.57
N VAL A 177 -20.80 4.69 10.83
CA VAL A 177 -20.06 5.90 11.22
C VAL A 177 -20.35 7.05 10.25
N SER A 178 -21.21 7.97 10.69
CA SER A 178 -21.56 9.19 9.94
C SER A 178 -20.32 10.01 9.57
N GLY A 179 -20.27 10.56 8.35
CA GLY A 179 -19.16 11.38 7.87
C GLY A 179 -17.90 10.61 7.45
N LEU A 180 -17.80 9.31 7.75
CA LEU A 180 -16.61 8.51 7.45
C LEU A 180 -16.41 8.36 5.94
N LYS A 181 -17.49 8.22 5.18
CA LYS A 181 -17.48 8.07 3.72
C LYS A 181 -16.90 9.32 3.06
N GLU A 182 -17.41 10.49 3.42
CA GLU A 182 -17.03 11.79 2.88
C GLU A 182 -15.55 12.10 3.17
N ILE A 183 -15.12 11.88 4.41
CA ILE A 183 -13.71 12.06 4.80
C ILE A 183 -12.80 11.05 4.07
N SER A 184 -13.25 9.81 3.88
CA SER A 184 -12.49 8.80 3.14
C SER A 184 -12.32 9.17 1.67
N ASP A 185 -13.39 9.62 1.01
CA ASP A 185 -13.34 10.06 -0.39
C ASP A 185 -12.44 11.29 -0.55
N ARG A 186 -12.51 12.28 0.37
CA ARG A 186 -11.62 13.44 0.38
C ARG A 186 -10.15 13.03 0.54
N LEU A 187 -9.84 12.15 1.50
CA LEU A 187 -8.48 11.66 1.72
C LEU A 187 -7.93 10.89 0.50
N CYS A 188 -8.77 10.06 -0.14
CA CYS A 188 -8.40 9.38 -1.38
C CYS A 188 -8.15 10.38 -2.53
N GLY A 189 -8.97 11.42 -2.65
CA GLY A 189 -8.77 12.50 -3.62
C GLY A 189 -7.46 13.26 -3.41
N GLN A 190 -7.11 13.59 -2.16
CA GLN A 190 -5.85 14.26 -1.81
C GLN A 190 -4.62 13.45 -2.24
N CYS A 191 -4.71 12.13 -2.25
CA CYS A 191 -3.65 11.23 -2.69
C CYS A 191 -3.39 11.33 -4.20
N LYS A 192 -4.34 11.78 -5.04
CA LYS A 192 -4.18 11.94 -6.51
C LYS A 192 -3.57 10.71 -7.20
N GLY A 193 -4.08 9.53 -6.87
CA GLY A 193 -3.71 8.31 -7.56
C GLY A 193 -2.49 7.55 -7.02
N GLY A 194 -2.00 7.86 -5.82
CA GLY A 194 -0.94 7.06 -5.19
C GLY A 194 -1.28 5.57 -5.00
N CYS A 195 -2.57 5.22 -4.98
CA CYS A 195 -3.05 3.83 -4.89
C CYS A 195 -3.79 3.34 -6.16
N CYS A 196 -4.43 4.22 -6.94
CA CYS A 196 -5.21 3.82 -8.13
C CYS A 196 -4.46 3.98 -9.45
N ALA A 197 -3.16 4.32 -9.43
CA ALA A 197 -2.37 4.56 -10.63
C ALA A 197 -2.38 3.39 -11.63
N SER A 198 -2.39 2.14 -11.13
CA SER A 198 -2.39 0.97 -12.01
C SER A 198 -3.71 0.76 -12.76
N GLY A 199 -4.78 1.49 -12.42
CA GLY A 199 -6.08 1.37 -13.08
C GLY A 199 -6.12 1.92 -14.51
N LYS A 200 -5.21 2.84 -14.87
CA LYS A 200 -5.05 3.37 -16.24
C LYS A 200 -6.38 3.60 -16.98
N GLU A 201 -6.50 3.14 -18.23
CA GLU A 201 -7.71 3.25 -19.04
C GLU A 201 -8.74 2.15 -18.73
N HIS A 202 -8.47 1.18 -17.85
CA HIS A 202 -9.46 0.14 -17.52
C HIS A 202 -10.22 0.43 -16.22
N ALA A 203 -9.73 1.36 -15.40
CA ALA A 203 -10.31 1.79 -14.13
C ALA A 203 -10.64 0.65 -13.14
N TYR A 204 -9.93 -0.47 -13.26
CA TYR A 204 -10.24 -1.74 -12.57
C TYR A 204 -11.67 -2.26 -12.80
N LEU A 205 -12.37 -1.76 -13.81
CA LEU A 205 -13.68 -2.26 -14.21
C LEU A 205 -13.50 -3.60 -14.92
N SER A 206 -14.37 -4.52 -14.57
CA SER A 206 -14.43 -5.87 -15.12
C SER A 206 -15.86 -6.24 -15.47
N VAL A 207 -16.00 -7.33 -16.22
CA VAL A 207 -17.29 -7.98 -16.55
C VAL A 207 -18.12 -8.18 -15.28
N PHE A 208 -17.48 -8.65 -14.19
CA PHE A 208 -18.14 -8.85 -12.90
C PHE A 208 -18.74 -7.56 -12.34
N SER A 209 -17.96 -6.46 -12.30
CA SER A 209 -18.48 -5.19 -11.78
C SER A 209 -19.62 -4.62 -12.63
N ILE A 210 -19.59 -4.81 -13.95
CA ILE A 210 -20.63 -4.34 -14.86
C ILE A 210 -21.90 -5.20 -14.73
N ARG A 211 -21.76 -6.53 -14.72
CA ARG A 211 -22.88 -7.45 -14.55
C ARG A 211 -23.61 -7.21 -13.23
N ARG A 212 -22.86 -7.02 -12.14
CA ARG A 212 -23.42 -6.68 -10.83
C ARG A 212 -24.22 -5.37 -10.89
N TYR A 213 -23.67 -4.33 -11.51
CA TYR A 213 -24.38 -3.07 -11.68
C TYR A 213 -25.68 -3.24 -12.46
N MET A 214 -25.66 -4.03 -13.54
CA MET A 214 -26.85 -4.34 -14.34
C MET A 214 -27.88 -5.16 -13.55
N ASP A 215 -27.46 -6.07 -12.67
CA ASP A 215 -28.35 -6.85 -11.80
C ASP A 215 -29.07 -5.95 -10.78
N GLU A 216 -28.35 -4.97 -10.24
CA GLU A 216 -28.88 -3.96 -9.31
C GLU A 216 -29.76 -2.92 -10.00
N ASN A 217 -29.60 -2.74 -11.32
CA ASN A 217 -30.27 -1.71 -12.13
C ASN A 217 -30.85 -2.29 -13.44
N PRO A 218 -31.82 -3.22 -13.38
CA PRO A 218 -32.33 -3.92 -14.56
C PRO A 218 -33.03 -3.00 -15.58
N GLN A 219 -33.38 -1.78 -15.19
CA GLN A 219 -33.95 -0.76 -16.06
C GLN A 219 -32.92 -0.03 -16.95
N VAL A 220 -31.62 -0.15 -16.66
CA VAL A 220 -30.55 0.56 -17.39
C VAL A 220 -30.09 -0.29 -18.56
N SER A 221 -30.17 0.25 -19.78
CA SER A 221 -29.67 -0.44 -20.97
C SER A 221 -28.13 -0.46 -21.04
N SER A 222 -27.57 -1.35 -21.86
CA SER A 222 -26.12 -1.40 -22.09
C SER A 222 -25.58 -0.08 -22.69
N GLU A 223 -26.35 0.55 -23.58
CA GLU A 223 -26.03 1.84 -24.19
C GLU A 223 -26.09 2.98 -23.16
N GLU A 224 -27.10 2.97 -22.29
CA GLU A 224 -27.23 3.92 -21.20
C GLU A 224 -26.07 3.78 -20.21
N LEU A 225 -25.70 2.56 -19.82
CA LEU A 225 -24.58 2.31 -18.94
C LEU A 225 -23.25 2.79 -19.54
N LEU A 226 -23.00 2.48 -20.82
CA LEU A 226 -21.82 3.00 -21.52
C LEU A 226 -21.82 4.54 -21.51
N LYS A 227 -22.96 5.17 -21.79
CA LYS A 227 -23.09 6.63 -21.77
C LYS A 227 -22.79 7.21 -20.39
N MET A 228 -23.27 6.58 -19.31
CA MET A 228 -22.98 7.01 -17.94
C MET A 228 -21.47 7.06 -17.67
N TYR A 229 -20.71 6.06 -18.10
CA TYR A 229 -19.25 6.09 -17.95
C TYR A 229 -18.59 7.15 -18.83
N VAL A 230 -19.00 7.27 -20.10
CA VAL A 230 -18.40 8.21 -21.06
C VAL A 230 -18.63 9.67 -20.68
N ASP A 231 -19.81 9.98 -20.16
CA ASP A 231 -20.18 11.32 -19.71
C ASP A 231 -19.38 11.75 -18.46
N ASN A 232 -18.81 10.80 -17.71
CA ASN A 232 -17.95 11.08 -16.55
C ASN A 232 -16.45 11.19 -16.90
N ILE A 233 -16.06 11.04 -18.17
CA ILE A 233 -14.65 11.25 -18.58
C ILE A 233 -14.36 12.75 -18.54
N ALA A 234 -13.59 13.17 -17.53
CA ALA A 234 -13.14 14.56 -17.38
C ALA A 234 -12.26 15.03 -18.55
N GLU A 235 -12.19 16.35 -18.75
CA GLU A 235 -11.30 16.97 -19.74
C GLU A 235 -9.83 16.73 -19.41
N GLU A 236 -9.50 16.72 -18.13
CA GLU A 236 -8.15 16.45 -17.62
C GLU A 236 -8.16 15.30 -16.61
N SER A 237 -7.08 14.51 -16.63
CA SER A 237 -6.83 13.45 -15.65
C SER A 237 -5.40 13.55 -15.11
N ILE A 238 -5.16 12.98 -13.94
CA ILE A 238 -3.82 12.89 -13.36
C ILE A 238 -2.93 12.04 -14.27
N GLU A 239 -1.75 12.58 -14.60
CA GLU A 239 -0.75 11.88 -15.42
C GLU A 239 -0.34 10.54 -14.77
N ASN A 240 -0.19 9.51 -15.60
CA ASN A 240 0.20 8.16 -15.16
C ASN A 240 -0.73 7.56 -14.10
N SER A 241 -1.99 7.99 -14.06
CA SER A 241 -3.03 7.45 -13.17
C SER A 241 -4.20 6.80 -13.92
N CYS A 242 -5.20 6.33 -13.17
CA CYS A 242 -6.49 5.95 -13.73
C CYS A 242 -7.12 7.14 -14.49
N ILE A 243 -7.75 6.88 -15.65
CA ILE A 243 -8.37 7.90 -16.49
C ILE A 243 -9.43 8.73 -15.74
N ASN A 244 -10.11 8.12 -14.77
CA ASN A 244 -11.13 8.77 -13.96
C ASN A 244 -10.56 9.57 -12.77
N GLN A 245 -9.24 9.54 -12.53
CA GLN A 245 -8.63 10.29 -11.43
C GLN A 245 -8.37 11.73 -11.86
N THR A 246 -9.06 12.69 -11.24
CA THR A 246 -8.94 14.13 -11.46
C THR A 246 -8.20 14.80 -10.30
N LEU A 247 -8.09 16.14 -10.35
CA LEU A 247 -7.52 16.96 -9.29
C LEU A 247 -8.31 16.88 -7.98
N THR A 248 -9.64 16.67 -8.06
CA THR A 248 -10.56 16.72 -6.92
C THR A 248 -10.97 15.33 -6.43
N GLY A 249 -10.64 14.26 -7.15
CA GLY A 249 -10.99 12.89 -6.78
C GLY A 249 -11.23 12.00 -7.97
N CYS A 250 -11.97 10.92 -7.77
CA CYS A 250 -12.45 10.11 -8.89
C CYS A 250 -13.67 10.80 -9.51
N ALA A 251 -13.69 10.97 -10.82
CA ALA A 251 -14.81 11.51 -11.59
C ALA A 251 -16.04 10.60 -11.53
N LEU A 252 -15.86 9.29 -11.35
CA LEU A 252 -16.96 8.36 -11.17
C LEU A 252 -17.57 8.48 -9.76
N SER A 253 -18.90 8.43 -9.70
CA SER A 253 -19.63 8.14 -8.46
C SER A 253 -19.23 6.77 -7.92
N ARG A 254 -19.43 6.53 -6.62
CA ARG A 254 -19.08 5.23 -6.01
C ARG A 254 -19.82 4.07 -6.66
N ASP A 255 -21.07 4.26 -7.06
CA ASP A 255 -21.88 3.20 -7.69
C ASP A 255 -21.31 2.76 -9.05
N LEU A 256 -20.61 3.66 -9.75
CA LEU A 256 -19.95 3.37 -11.03
C LEU A 256 -18.49 2.90 -10.87
N ARG A 257 -17.88 3.08 -9.70
CA ARG A 257 -16.51 2.61 -9.44
C ARG A 257 -16.50 1.08 -9.33
N SER A 258 -15.38 0.48 -9.71
CA SER A 258 -15.15 -0.95 -9.46
C SER A 258 -15.15 -1.26 -7.96
N ASP A 259 -15.49 -2.50 -7.62
CA ASP A 259 -15.41 -2.99 -6.24
C ASP A 259 -13.98 -2.94 -5.68
N ILE A 260 -12.96 -3.04 -6.55
CA ILE A 260 -11.55 -2.82 -6.18
C ILE A 260 -11.36 -1.39 -5.67
N CYS A 261 -11.87 -0.40 -6.41
CA CYS A 261 -11.76 1.01 -6.00
C CYS A 261 -12.57 1.30 -4.73
N ASN A 262 -13.76 0.73 -4.57
CA ASN A 262 -14.60 0.98 -3.41
C ASN A 262 -14.15 0.23 -2.15
N GLY A 263 -13.52 -0.93 -2.30
CA GLY A 263 -13.06 -1.78 -1.20
C GLY A 263 -11.60 -1.58 -0.78
N TYR A 264 -10.78 -0.89 -1.59
CA TYR A 264 -9.35 -0.70 -1.28
C TYR A 264 -9.06 0.63 -0.58
N TYR A 265 -8.33 0.55 0.53
CA TYR A 265 -7.74 1.69 1.23
C TYR A 265 -6.27 1.43 1.56
N CYS A 266 -5.45 2.49 1.57
CA CYS A 266 -4.07 2.39 2.05
C CYS A 266 -4.04 2.09 3.56
N ASP A 267 -2.90 1.60 4.07
CA ASP A 267 -2.78 1.21 5.48
C ASP A 267 -3.08 2.36 6.46
N THR A 268 -2.79 3.60 6.08
CA THR A 268 -3.18 4.79 6.86
C THR A 268 -4.70 4.88 7.01
N LEU A 269 -5.45 4.80 5.90
CA LEU A 269 -6.91 4.92 5.93
C LEU A 269 -7.55 3.68 6.58
N LYS A 270 -7.04 2.47 6.35
CA LYS A 270 -7.48 1.26 7.07
C LYS A 270 -7.33 1.41 8.58
N SER A 271 -6.18 1.92 9.02
CA SER A 271 -5.92 2.17 10.44
C SER A 271 -6.82 3.25 11.01
N PHE A 272 -7.13 4.27 10.20
CA PHE A 272 -8.08 5.31 10.56
C PHE A 272 -9.51 4.75 10.72
N HIS A 273 -10.02 4.02 9.72
CA HIS A 273 -11.33 3.36 9.77
C HIS A 273 -11.48 2.50 11.02
N LYS A 274 -10.49 1.66 11.32
CA LYS A 274 -10.49 0.82 12.52
C LYS A 274 -10.58 1.61 13.82
N LYS A 275 -9.97 2.80 13.89
CA LYS A 275 -10.08 3.69 15.06
C LYS A 275 -11.47 4.32 15.18
N MET A 276 -12.18 4.48 14.05
CA MET A 276 -13.52 5.06 14.01
C MET A 276 -14.63 4.07 14.33
N GLU A 277 -14.39 2.75 14.25
CA GLU A 277 -15.39 1.70 14.56
C GLU A 277 -16.09 1.84 15.93
N ASN A 278 -15.50 2.59 16.88
CA ASN A 278 -16.07 2.83 18.21
C ASN A 278 -16.24 4.33 18.52
N LYS A 279 -16.44 5.17 17.50
CA LYS A 279 -16.58 6.62 17.66
C LYS A 279 -17.91 7.10 17.09
N ASP A 280 -18.58 7.96 17.87
CA ASP A 280 -19.87 8.56 17.47
C ASP A 280 -19.72 9.72 16.49
N ALA A 281 -18.51 10.30 16.38
CA ALA A 281 -18.20 11.42 15.51
C ALA A 281 -16.78 11.32 14.95
N ILE A 282 -16.59 11.84 13.74
CA ILE A 282 -15.29 11.89 13.08
C ILE A 282 -14.47 13.05 13.68
N PRO A 283 -13.23 12.80 14.15
CA PRO A 283 -12.35 13.87 14.60
C PRO A 283 -11.95 14.78 13.45
N ILE A 284 -11.46 15.97 13.77
CA ILE A 284 -10.78 16.82 12.78
C ILE A 284 -9.60 16.03 12.20
N VAL A 285 -9.52 15.92 10.88
CA VAL A 285 -8.45 15.17 10.23
C VAL A 285 -7.42 16.13 9.67
N VAL A 286 -6.15 15.93 10.04
CA VAL A 286 -5.02 16.64 9.45
C VAL A 286 -4.30 15.67 8.52
N ALA A 287 -4.47 15.86 7.22
CA ALA A 287 -3.84 15.07 6.19
C ALA A 287 -2.45 15.65 5.87
N ILE A 288 -1.40 14.87 6.12
CA ILE A 288 -0.01 15.20 5.84
C ILE A 288 0.40 14.42 4.60
N LYS A 289 0.50 15.11 3.48
CA LYS A 289 0.81 14.50 2.19
C LYS A 289 2.32 14.48 1.99
N ARG A 290 2.87 13.34 1.55
CA ARG A 290 4.31 13.18 1.25
C ARG A 290 4.58 12.87 -0.21
N ALA A 291 5.71 13.34 -0.72
CA ALA A 291 6.21 13.21 -2.10
C ALA A 291 6.52 11.77 -2.58
N SER A 292 5.96 10.76 -1.92
CA SER A 292 6.15 9.35 -2.26
C SER A 292 4.81 8.67 -2.50
N THR A 293 4.79 7.67 -3.36
CA THR A 293 3.63 6.79 -3.49
C THR A 293 3.60 5.77 -2.35
N TYR A 294 2.51 5.03 -2.23
CA TYR A 294 2.41 3.93 -1.26
C TYR A 294 3.51 2.86 -1.46
N TRP A 295 3.97 2.69 -2.70
CA TRP A 295 4.80 1.55 -3.11
C TRP A 295 6.31 1.80 -3.00
N ASN A 296 6.74 3.06 -3.06
CA ASN A 296 8.14 3.44 -3.25
C ASN A 296 8.69 4.35 -2.15
N ARG A 297 7.94 4.55 -1.05
CA ARG A 297 8.33 5.34 0.13
C ARG A 297 9.73 5.04 0.68
N PHE A 298 10.19 3.80 0.53
CA PHE A 298 11.51 3.35 1.01
C PHE A 298 12.51 3.06 -0.11
N ASP A 299 12.29 3.59 -1.31
CA ASP A 299 13.19 3.45 -2.46
C ASP A 299 14.20 4.60 -2.52
N GLU A 300 15.43 4.30 -2.95
CA GLU A 300 16.59 5.21 -2.83
C GLU A 300 16.43 6.52 -3.60
N ALA A 301 15.83 6.43 -4.79
CA ALA A 301 15.65 7.55 -5.71
C ALA A 301 14.39 8.40 -5.41
N VAL A 302 13.64 8.07 -4.35
CA VAL A 302 12.33 8.68 -4.08
C VAL A 302 12.43 9.68 -2.94
N CYS A 303 11.99 10.92 -3.20
CA CYS A 303 11.79 11.94 -2.18
C CYS A 303 10.60 11.55 -1.28
N ASN A 304 10.71 11.83 0.02
CA ASN A 304 9.64 11.55 1.00
C ASN A 304 9.34 12.79 1.84
N ASP A 305 9.57 13.96 1.27
CA ASP A 305 9.36 15.23 1.93
C ASP A 305 7.85 15.52 1.98
N ILE A 306 7.44 16.32 2.94
CA ILE A 306 6.05 16.77 3.04
C ILE A 306 5.80 17.74 1.87
N VAL A 307 4.64 17.63 1.24
CA VAL A 307 4.25 18.46 0.09
C VAL A 307 2.98 19.26 0.32
N ASP A 308 2.13 18.84 1.26
CA ASP A 308 0.89 19.53 1.61
C ASP A 308 0.44 19.11 3.01
N VAL A 309 -0.15 20.04 3.75
CA VAL A 309 -0.82 19.78 5.03
C VAL A 309 -2.21 20.40 4.96
N THR A 310 -3.23 19.54 5.01
CA THR A 310 -4.63 19.95 4.82
C THR A 310 -5.47 19.56 6.02
N VAL A 311 -6.28 20.50 6.52
CA VAL A 311 -7.26 20.21 7.57
C VAL A 311 -8.61 19.90 6.92
N LEU A 312 -9.15 18.72 7.24
CA LEU A 312 -10.45 18.23 6.80
C LEU A 312 -11.39 18.20 8.00
N HIS A 313 -12.44 19.02 7.94
CA HIS A 313 -13.56 19.00 8.89
C HIS A 313 -14.88 19.00 8.10
N GLU A 314 -15.96 18.50 8.72
CA GLU A 314 -17.25 18.11 8.10
C GLU A 314 -17.93 19.13 7.17
N MET A 315 -17.48 20.40 7.09
CA MET A 315 -17.97 21.38 6.11
C MET A 315 -16.93 22.37 5.55
N TYR A 316 -15.63 22.22 5.90
CA TYR A 316 -14.60 23.18 5.46
C TYR A 316 -13.27 22.48 5.15
N GLU A 317 -12.56 23.00 4.15
CA GLU A 317 -11.18 22.66 3.82
C GLU A 317 -10.35 23.94 3.90
N TYR A 318 -9.23 23.89 4.60
CA TYR A 318 -8.23 24.95 4.52
C TYR A 318 -6.83 24.36 4.57
N LYS A 319 -5.91 25.03 3.88
CA LYS A 319 -4.48 24.69 3.88
C LYS A 319 -3.80 25.35 5.05
N VAL A 320 -2.82 24.66 5.61
CA VAL A 320 -1.94 25.20 6.65
C VAL A 320 -0.61 25.53 5.99
N ASP A 321 -0.17 26.79 6.09
CA ASP A 321 1.19 27.16 5.72
C ASP A 321 2.13 26.52 6.74
N TRP A 322 2.98 25.58 6.27
CA TRP A 322 3.88 24.76 7.09
C TRP A 322 5.34 24.92 6.66
#